data_AF-A0A1T5BT74-F1
#
_entry.id   AF-A0A1T5BT74-F1
#
_cell.length_a   1.000
_cell.length_b   1.000
_cell.length_c   1.000
_cell.angle_alpha   90.00
_cell.angle_beta   90.00
_cell.angle_gamma   90.00
#
_symmetry.space_group_name_H-M   'P 1'
#
loop_
_entity.id
_entity.type
_entity.pdbx_description
1 polymer ?
#
loop_
_entity_poly.entity_id
_entity_poly.type
_entity_poly.pdbx_seq_one_letter_code
_entity_poly.pdbx_strand_id
1 'polypeptide(L)'
;MKTSGLYQLTLLLCAIVVTLSCRNESRDSAENAGSDAAAEIAEENQAPLPSLPYIAVFDEASEQLGAEKNPDFDGSPLTIEALTQALITNYPEITIVVRNVSNDTLYLQIPDAQYLTQQMGSSGSQMYLLEATYAYTELPGINAVNFGFEEGDHAIPGTYTRKHFEELRALPK
;
A
#
# COMPACT_ATOMS: atom_id res chain seq x y z
N MET A 1 19.26 45.41 40.32
CA MET A 1 20.35 44.92 39.45
C MET A 1 20.21 43.41 39.34
N LYS A 2 19.54 42.90 38.30
CA LYS A 2 20.06 42.49 36.98
C LYS A 2 20.22 40.96 36.92
N THR A 3 19.10 40.22 37.00
CA THR A 3 18.99 38.77 36.74
C THR A 3 18.77 38.49 35.25
N SER A 4 19.33 39.33 34.38
CA SER A 4 19.18 39.28 32.92
C SER A 4 20.13 38.28 32.25
N GLY A 5 21.13 37.77 32.98
CA GLY A 5 22.21 36.97 32.41
C GLY A 5 21.90 35.47 32.22
N LEU A 6 20.88 34.94 32.90
CA LEU A 6 20.58 33.50 32.83
C LEU A 6 19.64 33.15 31.66
N TYR A 7 18.75 34.07 31.27
CA TYR A 7 17.87 33.92 30.10
C TYR A 7 18.55 34.24 28.77
N GLN A 8 19.62 35.04 28.78
CA GLN A 8 20.43 35.28 27.58
C GLN A 8 21.36 34.11 27.24
N LEU A 9 21.71 33.26 28.23
CA LEU A 9 22.54 32.09 28.01
C LEU A 9 21.75 30.90 27.43
N THR A 10 20.45 30.78 27.78
CA THR A 10 19.59 29.71 27.26
C THR A 10 19.03 30.00 25.85
N LEU A 11 18.95 31.26 25.43
CA LEU A 11 18.59 31.63 24.05
C LEU A 11 19.74 31.50 23.05
N LEU A 12 21.00 31.45 23.51
CA LEU A 12 22.16 31.28 22.62
C LEU A 12 22.47 29.82 22.27
N LEU A 13 21.97 28.87 23.07
CA LEU A 13 22.25 27.43 22.90
C LEU A 13 21.35 26.76 21.84
N CYS A 14 20.17 27.32 21.56
CA CYS A 14 19.24 26.78 20.55
C CYS A 14 19.57 27.18 19.10
N ALA A 15 20.52 28.09 18.87
CA ALA A 15 20.84 28.57 17.52
C ALA A 15 21.96 27.77 16.79
N ILE A 16 22.65 26.84 17.47
CA ILE A 16 23.85 26.17 16.92
C ILE A 16 23.54 24.84 16.23
N VAL A 17 22.34 24.27 16.38
CA VAL A 17 22.01 22.93 15.83
C VAL A 17 21.46 22.98 14.39
N VAL A 18 21.29 24.16 13.78
CA VAL A 18 20.63 24.31 12.46
C VAL A 18 21.62 24.37 11.26
N THR A 19 22.93 24.20 11.46
CA THR A 19 23.91 24.41 10.35
C THR A 19 24.66 23.17 9.85
N LEU A 20 24.18 21.95 10.14
CA LEU A 20 24.83 20.71 9.67
C LEU A 20 24.14 19.98 8.51
N SER A 21 23.27 20.66 7.77
CA SER A 21 22.75 20.13 6.49
C SER A 21 23.00 21.13 5.38
N CYS A 22 24.13 20.91 4.68
CA CYS A 22 24.40 21.18 3.26
C CYS A 22 25.87 21.56 3.07
N ARG A 23 26.74 20.55 2.95
CA ARG A 23 28.03 20.72 2.29
C ARG A 23 28.38 19.46 1.50
N ASN A 24 27.70 19.28 0.37
CA ASN A 24 28.19 18.41 -0.71
C ASN A 24 29.10 19.26 -1.59
N GLU A 25 30.41 19.21 -1.31
CA GLU A 25 31.44 19.85 -2.11
C GLU A 25 31.82 18.88 -3.24
N SER A 26 31.27 19.12 -4.43
CA SER A 26 31.67 18.43 -5.65
C SER A 26 33.14 18.71 -5.93
N ARG A 27 34.00 17.70 -5.76
CA ARG A 27 35.38 17.73 -6.24
C ARG A 27 35.40 17.27 -7.69
N ASP A 28 35.54 18.21 -8.61
CA ASP A 28 36.07 17.92 -9.94
C ASP A 28 37.54 18.34 -10.00
N SER A 29 38.41 17.36 -10.24
CA SER A 29 39.74 17.56 -10.82
C SER A 29 40.20 16.28 -11.50
N ALA A 30 40.02 16.33 -12.82
CA ALA A 30 40.96 15.96 -13.88
C ALA A 30 41.29 14.48 -14.14
N GLU A 31 40.78 14.05 -15.31
CA GLU A 31 41.49 13.38 -16.41
C GLU A 31 41.93 11.91 -16.23
N ASN A 32 41.22 11.02 -16.93
CA ASN A 32 41.90 10.25 -17.98
C ASN A 32 40.96 10.03 -19.18
N ALA A 33 41.49 10.33 -20.36
CA ALA A 33 40.81 10.22 -21.64
C ALA A 33 40.88 8.79 -22.19
N GLY A 34 39.77 8.35 -22.79
CA GLY A 34 39.77 7.43 -23.92
C GLY A 34 39.68 5.93 -23.60
N SER A 35 38.47 5.38 -23.75
CA SER A 35 38.21 4.30 -24.71
C SER A 35 36.73 3.96 -24.68
N ASP A 36 36.12 3.90 -25.85
CA ASP A 36 34.76 3.46 -26.10
C ASP A 36 34.40 2.16 -25.37
N ALA A 37 33.37 2.25 -24.55
CA ALA A 37 32.38 1.20 -24.40
C ALA A 37 31.13 1.88 -23.84
N ALA A 38 30.28 2.35 -24.75
CA ALA A 38 28.87 2.57 -24.43
C ALA A 38 28.31 1.21 -23.99
N ALA A 39 28.39 0.94 -22.68
CA ALA A 39 27.50 -0.03 -22.08
C ALA A 39 26.12 0.61 -22.13
N GLU A 40 25.39 0.34 -23.21
CA GLU A 40 23.95 0.43 -23.22
C GLU A 40 23.48 -0.30 -21.96
N ILE A 41 22.94 0.46 -21.02
CA ILE A 41 22.17 -0.10 -19.92
C ILE A 41 20.96 -0.68 -20.63
N ALA A 42 21.00 -1.98 -20.90
CA ALA A 42 19.84 -2.72 -21.36
C ALA A 42 18.75 -2.44 -20.33
N GLU A 43 17.74 -1.67 -20.74
CA GLU A 43 16.47 -1.58 -20.06
C GLU A 43 15.97 -3.01 -19.97
N GLU A 44 16.14 -3.58 -18.78
CA GLU A 44 15.64 -4.90 -18.45
C GLU A 44 14.14 -4.85 -18.74
N ASN A 45 13.70 -5.60 -19.75
CA ASN A 45 12.29 -5.81 -20.08
C ASN A 45 11.62 -6.47 -18.87
N GLN A 46 11.35 -5.70 -17.82
CA GLN A 46 10.56 -6.11 -16.69
C GLN A 46 9.13 -6.21 -17.22
N ALA A 47 8.57 -7.43 -17.14
CA ALA A 47 7.17 -7.63 -17.46
C ALA A 47 6.32 -6.61 -16.68
N PRO A 48 5.29 -6.01 -17.29
CA PRO A 48 4.40 -5.10 -16.58
C PRO A 48 3.93 -5.72 -15.27
N LEU A 49 3.98 -4.95 -14.19
CA LEU A 49 3.48 -5.39 -12.89
C LEU A 49 2.00 -5.78 -13.03
N PRO A 50 1.56 -6.92 -12.46
CA PRO A 50 0.18 -7.35 -12.60
C PRO A 50 -0.75 -6.35 -11.91
N SER A 51 -1.72 -5.83 -12.65
CA SER A 51 -2.76 -4.94 -12.12
C SER A 51 -3.92 -5.77 -11.53
N LEU A 52 -4.60 -5.22 -10.53
CA LEU A 52 -5.80 -5.84 -9.97
C LEU A 52 -6.97 -5.73 -10.94
N PRO A 53 -7.89 -6.71 -11.02
CA PRO A 53 -9.06 -6.64 -11.89
C PRO A 53 -10.13 -5.62 -11.45
N TYR A 54 -10.05 -5.16 -10.19
CA TYR A 54 -10.93 -4.14 -9.63
C TYR A 54 -10.12 -3.13 -8.80
N ILE A 55 -10.64 -1.90 -8.74
CA ILE A 55 -10.14 -0.82 -7.89
C ILE A 55 -11.26 -0.30 -6.98
N ALA A 56 -10.89 0.18 -5.80
CA ALA A 56 -11.81 0.89 -4.91
C ALA A 56 -12.01 2.32 -5.42
N VAL A 57 -13.26 2.76 -5.48
CA VAL A 57 -13.65 4.11 -5.88
C VAL A 57 -14.51 4.72 -4.77
N PHE A 58 -14.16 5.94 -4.37
CA PHE A 58 -14.97 6.73 -3.44
C PHE A 58 -15.91 7.62 -4.24
N ASP A 59 -17.21 7.39 -4.10
CA ASP A 59 -18.24 8.26 -4.68
C ASP A 59 -18.48 9.43 -3.74
N GLU A 60 -18.09 10.65 -4.13
CA GLU A 60 -18.24 11.85 -3.29
C GLU A 60 -19.70 12.24 -3.04
N ALA A 61 -20.63 11.90 -3.95
CA ALA A 61 -22.03 12.28 -3.81
C ALA A 61 -22.76 11.40 -2.78
N SER A 62 -22.46 10.10 -2.79
CA SER A 62 -22.95 9.17 -1.76
C SER A 62 -22.02 9.09 -0.55
N GLU A 63 -20.80 9.63 -0.65
CA GLU A 63 -19.63 9.45 0.25
C GLU A 63 -19.40 7.99 0.69
N GLN A 64 -19.53 7.06 -0.26
CA GLN A 64 -19.37 5.63 -0.05
C GLN A 64 -18.27 5.04 -0.93
N LEU A 65 -17.66 3.96 -0.44
CA LEU A 65 -16.74 3.15 -1.23
C LEU A 65 -17.50 2.13 -2.09
N GLY A 66 -17.04 1.95 -3.32
CA GLY A 66 -17.48 0.93 -4.25
C GLY A 66 -16.30 0.29 -4.98
N ALA A 67 -16.57 -0.78 -5.73
CA ALA A 67 -15.58 -1.44 -6.59
C ALA A 67 -15.93 -1.18 -8.06
N GLU A 68 -14.93 -0.81 -8.86
CA GLU A 68 -15.06 -0.68 -10.31
C GLU A 68 -14.05 -1.58 -11.03
N LYS A 69 -14.37 -2.02 -12.25
CA LYS A 69 -13.42 -2.77 -13.08
C LYS A 69 -12.21 -1.87 -13.35
N ASN A 70 -11.01 -2.41 -13.14
CA ASN A 70 -9.79 -1.67 -13.41
C ASN A 70 -9.57 -1.55 -14.94
N PRO A 71 -9.54 -0.35 -15.53
CA PRO A 71 -9.27 -0.17 -16.96
C PRO A 71 -7.86 -0.60 -17.36
N ASP A 72 -6.91 -0.62 -16.42
CA ASP A 72 -5.53 -1.03 -16.64
C ASP A 72 -5.34 -2.55 -16.47
N PHE A 73 -6.42 -3.30 -16.23
CA PHE A 73 -6.38 -4.76 -16.23
C PHE A 73 -6.33 -5.30 -17.66
N ASP A 74 -5.21 -5.93 -18.01
CA ASP A 74 -4.91 -6.42 -19.35
C ASP A 74 -5.67 -7.70 -19.74
N GLY A 75 -6.49 -8.25 -18.83
CA GLY A 75 -7.22 -9.50 -19.05
C GLY A 75 -6.36 -10.75 -18.86
N SER A 76 -5.15 -10.61 -18.29
CA SER A 76 -4.27 -11.74 -18.00
C SER A 76 -4.98 -12.80 -17.13
N PRO A 77 -4.66 -14.10 -17.32
CA PRO A 77 -5.28 -15.16 -16.55
C PRO A 77 -5.14 -14.94 -15.04
N LEU A 78 -6.26 -14.98 -14.33
CA LEU A 78 -6.28 -14.80 -12.89
C LEU A 78 -5.84 -16.07 -12.17
N THR A 79 -4.84 -15.94 -11.32
CA THR A 79 -4.42 -16.98 -10.36
C THR A 79 -4.32 -16.36 -8.98
N ILE A 80 -4.39 -17.20 -7.94
CA ILE A 80 -4.20 -16.74 -6.56
C ILE A 80 -2.82 -16.06 -6.42
N GLU A 81 -1.78 -16.63 -7.03
CA GLU A 81 -0.41 -16.09 -6.97
C GLU A 81 -0.31 -14.72 -7.65
N ALA A 82 -0.84 -14.58 -8.88
CA ALA A 82 -0.80 -13.31 -9.60
C ALA A 82 -1.56 -12.20 -8.85
N LEU A 83 -2.74 -12.51 -8.30
CA LEU A 83 -3.52 -11.57 -7.50
C LEU A 83 -2.84 -11.22 -6.18
N THR A 84 -2.19 -12.18 -5.52
CA THR A 84 -1.41 -11.93 -4.30
C THR A 84 -0.25 -10.99 -4.61
N GLN A 85 0.47 -11.23 -5.72
CA GLN A 85 1.58 -10.39 -6.13
C GLN A 85 1.12 -8.97 -6.51
N ALA A 86 -0.02 -8.85 -7.20
CA ALA A 86 -0.63 -7.55 -7.50
C ALA A 86 -0.99 -6.79 -6.22
N LEU A 87 -1.61 -7.45 -5.23
CA LEU A 87 -1.94 -6.82 -3.94
C LEU A 87 -0.70 -6.37 -3.17
N ILE A 88 0.35 -7.20 -3.08
CA ILE A 88 1.61 -6.84 -2.42
C ILE A 88 2.29 -5.68 -3.14
N THR A 89 2.20 -5.65 -4.48
CA THR A 89 2.76 -4.55 -5.27
C THR A 89 2.03 -3.23 -5.01
N ASN A 90 0.69 -3.28 -4.90
CA ASN A 90 -0.14 -2.10 -4.65
C ASN A 90 -0.10 -1.63 -3.19
N TYR A 91 0.13 -2.55 -2.25
CA TYR A 91 0.16 -2.31 -0.80
C TYR A 91 1.41 -2.95 -0.17
N PRO A 92 2.61 -2.40 -0.43
CA PRO A 92 3.88 -3.05 -0.06
C PRO A 92 4.08 -3.22 1.46
N GLU A 93 3.37 -2.44 2.28
CA GLU A 93 3.39 -2.58 3.75
C GLU A 93 2.52 -3.73 4.26
N ILE A 94 1.67 -4.32 3.42
CA ILE A 94 0.75 -5.41 3.80
C ILE A 94 1.25 -6.73 3.21
N THR A 95 1.81 -7.58 4.07
CA THR A 95 2.20 -8.94 3.67
C THR A 95 1.03 -9.91 3.78
N ILE A 96 0.77 -10.68 2.72
CA ILE A 96 -0.32 -11.65 2.65
C ILE A 96 0.25 -13.07 2.52
N VAL A 97 -0.29 -14.00 3.29
CA VAL A 97 0.02 -15.43 3.20
C VAL A 97 -1.26 -16.20 2.89
N VAL A 98 -1.29 -16.89 1.77
CA VAL A 98 -2.37 -17.82 1.41
C VAL A 98 -2.28 -19.06 2.30
N ARG A 99 -3.37 -19.42 2.98
CA ARG A 99 -3.41 -20.59 3.87
C ARG A 99 -3.98 -21.80 3.15
N ASN A 100 -5.22 -21.68 2.67
CA ASN A 100 -5.91 -22.72 1.93
C ASN A 100 -7.17 -22.16 1.26
N VAL A 101 -7.79 -22.98 0.42
CA VAL A 101 -9.18 -22.81 -0.02
C VAL A 101 -10.00 -23.92 0.62
N SER A 102 -11.17 -23.59 1.17
CA SER A 102 -12.12 -24.57 1.69
C SER A 102 -13.53 -24.17 1.29
N ASN A 103 -14.26 -25.10 0.67
CA ASN A 103 -15.53 -24.83 -0.03
C ASN A 103 -15.33 -23.72 -1.07
N ASP A 104 -16.01 -22.59 -0.89
CA ASP A 104 -15.95 -21.41 -1.74
C ASP A 104 -15.21 -20.22 -1.09
N THR A 105 -14.45 -20.48 -0.03
CA THR A 105 -13.75 -19.44 0.74
C THR A 105 -12.24 -19.59 0.62
N LEU A 106 -11.57 -18.50 0.23
CA LEU A 106 -10.11 -18.37 0.30
C LEU A 106 -9.71 -17.86 1.68
N TYR A 107 -8.81 -18.55 2.36
CA TYR A 107 -8.30 -18.17 3.67
C TYR A 107 -6.91 -17.55 3.54
N LEU A 108 -6.79 -16.31 4.00
CA LEU A 108 -5.59 -15.50 3.99
C LEU A 108 -5.15 -15.20 5.43
N GLN A 109 -3.85 -15.03 5.63
CA GLN A 109 -3.28 -14.50 6.85
C GLN A 109 -2.48 -13.25 6.53
N ILE A 110 -2.66 -12.18 7.31
CA ILE A 110 -1.78 -11.01 7.33
C ILE A 110 -1.03 -11.08 8.67
N PRO A 111 0.25 -11.51 8.68
CA PRO A 111 0.98 -11.78 9.92
C PRO A 111 1.30 -10.52 10.73
N ASP A 112 1.60 -9.41 10.05
CA ASP A 112 1.74 -8.08 10.63
C ASP A 112 0.69 -7.17 10.00
N ALA A 113 -0.32 -6.82 10.79
CA ALA A 113 -1.43 -5.99 10.35
C ALA A 113 -1.37 -4.57 10.93
N GLN A 114 -0.25 -4.14 11.50
CA GLN A 114 -0.13 -2.81 12.11
C GLN A 114 -0.39 -1.70 11.09
N TYR A 115 0.14 -1.82 9.87
CA TYR A 115 -0.14 -0.84 8.83
C TYR A 115 -1.63 -0.83 8.46
N LEU A 116 -2.19 -2.02 8.18
CA LEU A 116 -3.59 -2.21 7.81
C LEU A 116 -4.56 -1.68 8.87
N THR A 117 -4.28 -1.89 10.14
CA THR A 117 -5.26 -1.67 11.23
C THR A 117 -5.06 -0.36 11.98
N GLN A 118 -3.87 0.26 11.90
CA GLN A 118 -3.51 1.43 12.70
C GLN A 118 -2.96 2.60 11.90
N GLN A 119 -2.29 2.38 10.75
CA GLN A 119 -1.54 3.45 10.08
C GLN A 119 -2.22 3.97 8.82
N MET A 120 -2.86 3.10 8.02
CA MET A 120 -3.45 3.50 6.74
C MET A 120 -4.79 4.24 6.87
N GLY A 121 -5.38 4.24 8.06
CA GLY A 121 -6.68 4.85 8.37
C GLY A 121 -7.88 4.08 7.82
N SER A 122 -9.07 4.32 8.39
CA SER A 122 -10.28 3.53 8.09
C SER A 122 -10.62 3.44 6.60
N SER A 123 -10.50 4.54 5.84
CA SER A 123 -10.78 4.53 4.40
C SER A 123 -9.80 3.63 3.64
N GLY A 124 -8.50 3.75 3.92
CA GLY A 124 -7.49 2.91 3.30
C GLY A 124 -7.70 1.42 3.63
N SER A 125 -7.99 1.12 4.89
CA SER A 125 -8.24 -0.26 5.33
C SER A 125 -9.45 -0.87 4.64
N GLN A 126 -10.54 -0.10 4.50
CA GLN A 126 -11.72 -0.54 3.77
C GLN A 126 -11.46 -0.70 2.27
N MET A 127 -10.70 0.21 1.64
CA MET A 127 -10.29 0.07 0.24
C MET A 127 -9.51 -1.22 0.01
N TYR A 128 -8.50 -1.50 0.85
CA TYR A 128 -7.72 -2.73 0.75
C TYR A 128 -8.59 -3.99 0.87
N LEU A 129 -9.45 -4.06 1.90
CA LEU A 129 -10.33 -5.22 2.10
C LEU A 129 -11.31 -5.40 0.94
N LEU A 130 -11.85 -4.30 0.40
CA LEU A 130 -12.74 -4.31 -0.76
C LEU A 130 -12.01 -4.80 -2.01
N GLU A 131 -10.87 -4.22 -2.36
CA GLU A 131 -10.09 -4.60 -3.55
C GLU A 131 -9.65 -6.05 -3.49
N ALA A 132 -9.08 -6.48 -2.35
CA ALA A 132 -8.65 -7.86 -2.16
C ALA A 132 -9.84 -8.83 -2.26
N THR A 133 -10.99 -8.50 -1.65
CA THR A 133 -12.20 -9.32 -1.77
C THR A 133 -12.65 -9.43 -3.22
N TYR A 134 -12.81 -8.31 -3.92
CA TYR A 134 -13.28 -8.32 -5.31
C TYR A 134 -12.30 -9.02 -6.24
N ALA A 135 -11.00 -8.86 -6.02
CA ALA A 135 -9.95 -9.52 -6.80
C ALA A 135 -10.03 -11.04 -6.67
N TYR A 136 -9.99 -11.58 -5.45
CA TYR A 136 -10.00 -13.04 -5.26
C TYR A 136 -11.33 -13.68 -5.61
N THR A 137 -12.47 -13.01 -5.40
CA THR A 137 -13.78 -13.54 -5.81
C THR A 137 -14.05 -13.40 -7.33
N GLU A 138 -13.09 -12.90 -8.11
CA GLU A 138 -13.12 -13.02 -9.57
C GLU A 138 -12.65 -14.41 -10.02
N LEU A 139 -11.94 -15.15 -9.16
CA LEU A 139 -11.53 -16.52 -9.43
C LEU A 139 -12.75 -17.46 -9.40
N PRO A 140 -12.93 -18.33 -10.41
CA PRO A 140 -14.02 -19.30 -10.43
C PRO A 140 -14.03 -20.19 -9.18
N GLY A 141 -15.19 -20.27 -8.52
CA GLY A 141 -15.39 -21.09 -7.33
C GLY A 141 -15.02 -20.42 -6.01
N ILE A 142 -14.56 -19.17 -6.01
CA ILE A 142 -14.31 -18.39 -4.79
C ILE A 142 -15.38 -17.30 -4.66
N ASN A 143 -16.23 -17.40 -3.65
CA ASN A 143 -17.30 -16.43 -3.37
C ASN A 143 -17.00 -15.55 -2.14
N ALA A 144 -16.04 -15.97 -1.32
CA ALA A 144 -15.69 -15.30 -0.08
C ALA A 144 -14.18 -15.31 0.16
N VAL A 145 -13.70 -14.30 0.89
CA VAL A 145 -12.32 -14.23 1.37
C VAL A 145 -12.36 -14.07 2.88
N ASN A 146 -11.70 -14.97 3.60
CA ASN A 146 -11.48 -14.86 5.02
C ASN A 146 -10.09 -14.29 5.29
N PHE A 147 -10.03 -13.17 5.99
CA PHE A 147 -8.79 -12.52 6.40
C PHE A 147 -8.54 -12.79 7.88
N GLY A 148 -7.46 -13.52 8.17
CA GLY A 148 -6.93 -13.66 9.52
C GLY A 148 -5.87 -12.59 9.79
N PHE A 149 -6.10 -11.78 10.82
CA PHE A 149 -5.13 -10.82 11.37
C PHE A 149 -5.55 -10.38 12.78
N GLU A 150 -4.64 -9.70 13.49
CA GLU A 150 -4.96 -9.06 14.77
C GLU A 150 -5.83 -7.81 14.52
N GLU A 151 -7.01 -7.76 15.11
CA GLU A 151 -7.95 -6.64 14.99
C GLU A 151 -7.33 -5.33 15.51
N GLY A 152 -7.69 -4.22 14.87
CA GLY A 152 -7.36 -2.88 15.36
C GLY A 152 -8.40 -1.85 14.96
N ASP A 153 -8.08 -0.57 15.17
CA ASP A 153 -9.05 0.52 15.16
C ASP A 153 -9.72 0.75 13.79
N HIS A 154 -9.01 0.37 12.71
CA HIS A 154 -9.43 0.67 11.34
C HIS A 154 -9.86 -0.55 10.52
N ALA A 155 -9.58 -1.78 10.98
CA ALA A 155 -9.94 -3.00 10.27
C ALA A 155 -10.23 -4.16 11.23
N ILE A 156 -11.27 -4.92 10.86
CA ILE A 156 -11.75 -6.08 11.62
C ILE A 156 -11.45 -7.34 10.80
N PRO A 157 -10.88 -8.41 11.38
CA PRO A 157 -10.66 -9.66 10.66
C PRO A 157 -11.98 -10.39 10.43
N GLY A 158 -12.02 -11.28 9.44
CA GLY A 158 -13.22 -12.08 9.17
C GLY A 158 -13.45 -12.40 7.72
N THR A 159 -14.66 -12.88 7.42
CA THR A 159 -15.08 -13.26 6.07
C THR A 159 -15.79 -12.13 5.37
N TYR A 160 -15.29 -11.75 4.21
CA TYR A 160 -15.84 -10.73 3.34
C TYR A 160 -16.32 -11.34 2.02
N THR A 161 -17.41 -10.78 1.50
CA THR A 161 -18.00 -11.13 0.22
C THR A 161 -18.30 -9.85 -0.55
N ARG A 162 -18.51 -9.92 -1.86
CA ARG A 162 -18.97 -8.73 -2.64
C ARG A 162 -20.26 -8.14 -2.05
N LYS A 163 -21.19 -9.03 -1.67
CA LYS A 163 -22.45 -8.68 -1.03
C LYS A 163 -22.27 -7.85 0.25
N HIS A 164 -21.27 -8.14 1.08
CA HIS A 164 -20.98 -7.35 2.27
C HIS A 164 -20.74 -5.86 1.95
N PHE A 165 -19.94 -5.58 0.92
CA PHE A 165 -19.65 -4.21 0.49
C PHE A 165 -20.83 -3.56 -0.24
N GLU A 166 -21.58 -4.32 -1.03
CA GLU A 166 -22.80 -3.85 -1.67
C GLU A 166 -23.87 -3.43 -0.65
N GLU A 167 -24.04 -4.21 0.42
CA GLU A 167 -24.96 -3.88 1.51
C GLU A 167 -24.50 -2.66 2.31
N LEU A 168 -23.20 -2.54 2.62
CA LEU A 168 -22.63 -1.37 3.27
C LEU A 168 -22.90 -0.09 2.47
N ARG A 169 -22.79 -0.17 1.15
CA ARG A 169 -23.12 0.93 0.22
C ARG A 169 -24.62 1.20 0.11
N ALA A 170 -25.48 0.22 0.34
CA ALA A 170 -26.93 0.42 0.29
C ALA A 170 -27.53 1.06 1.55
N LEU A 171 -26.73 1.22 2.63
CA LEU A 171 -27.23 1.79 3.88
C LEU A 171 -27.49 3.30 3.75
N PRO A 172 -28.62 3.80 4.30
CA PRO A 172 -28.87 5.23 4.37
C PRO A 172 -27.87 5.91 5.31
N LYS A 173 -27.49 7.14 4.96
CA LYS A 173 -26.60 8.00 5.75
C LYS A 173 -27.37 8.93 6.68
#